data_AF-A0A7X0RK75-F1
#
_entry.id   AF-A0A7X0RK75-F1
#
_cell.length_a   1.000
_cell.length_b   1.000
_cell.length_c   1.000
_cell.angle_alpha   90.00
_cell.angle_beta   90.00
_cell.angle_gamma   90.00
#
_symmetry.space_group_name_H-M   'P 1'
#
loop_
_entity.id
_entity.type
_entity.pdbx_description
1 polymer ?
#
loop_
_entity_poly.entity_id
_entity_poly.type
_entity_poly.pdbx_seq_one_letter_code
_entity_poly.pdbx_strand_id
1 'polypeptide(L)'
;MTTSPARRAAVLLTTLLAAGAGLAAAPAQATAPASHAAAASRAGDTTTVTFTVPDCLKCEITLHQAIQGRQKVWQTKTKRAHDGAVTFTIPTKRTHGLDATIQAPWEGANGTTTGYVSQVVFRYGHEKPGSDVSSYADVKAKKRGSACWAGTDASDVTIPLEVRKVSVEGTTGPTKATAAWTSTTQDFWAPMERTFKGIFGTQDVPFCAQP
;
A
#
# COMPACT_ATOMS: atom_id res chain seq x y z
N MET A 1 -11.18 10.69 54.51
CA MET A 1 -10.80 10.20 55.87
C MET A 1 -10.88 8.68 55.77
N THR A 2 -9.81 7.91 55.64
CA THR A 2 -8.73 7.55 56.60
C THR A 2 -7.57 6.90 55.80
N THR A 3 -6.38 7.48 55.62
CA THR A 3 -5.14 7.43 56.42
C THR A 3 -4.48 6.04 56.67
N SER A 4 -3.36 5.80 55.93
CA SER A 4 -2.04 5.25 56.35
C SER A 4 -1.90 3.78 56.86
N PRO A 5 -0.67 3.20 57.02
CA PRO A 5 0.71 3.71 56.76
C PRO A 5 1.70 2.72 56.05
N ALA A 6 2.89 3.27 55.75
CA ALA A 6 4.12 2.62 55.31
C ALA A 6 4.87 1.80 56.38
N ARG A 7 5.71 0.83 55.95
CA ARG A 7 6.94 0.32 56.64
C ARG A 7 7.90 -0.19 55.54
N ARG A 8 9.03 0.46 55.24
CA ARG A 8 10.37 0.53 55.89
C ARG A 8 11.13 -0.80 56.02
N ALA A 9 12.46 -0.67 55.78
CA ALA A 9 13.61 -1.56 56.02
C ALA A 9 13.96 -2.50 54.85
N ALA A 10 15.07 -2.40 54.12
CA ALA A 10 16.50 -2.18 54.41
C ALA A 10 17.31 -3.48 54.62
N VAL A 11 18.48 -3.48 53.96
CA VAL A 11 19.73 -4.24 54.20
C VAL A 11 19.76 -5.71 53.75
N LEU A 12 20.67 -6.04 52.81
CA LEU A 12 21.94 -6.75 53.10
C LEU A 12 22.67 -7.10 51.79
N LEU A 13 23.90 -6.59 51.67
CA LEU A 13 24.94 -7.14 50.82
C LEU A 13 25.35 -8.51 51.36
N THR A 14 25.43 -9.50 50.48
CA THR A 14 26.26 -10.69 50.69
C THR A 14 26.86 -11.13 49.37
N THR A 15 28.16 -10.87 49.22
CA THR A 15 29.04 -11.44 48.21
C THR A 15 29.26 -12.92 48.48
N LEU A 16 29.04 -13.76 47.47
CA LEU A 16 29.51 -15.14 47.44
C LEU A 16 30.26 -15.37 46.13
N LEU A 17 31.58 -15.57 46.25
CA LEU A 17 32.42 -16.14 45.21
C LEU A 17 32.00 -17.59 44.96
N ALA A 18 31.74 -17.94 43.70
CA ALA A 18 31.71 -19.32 43.25
C ALA A 18 32.62 -19.45 42.02
N ALA A 19 33.73 -20.16 42.22
CA ALA A 19 34.59 -20.65 41.15
C ALA A 19 33.81 -21.70 40.34
N GLY A 20 33.52 -21.39 39.08
CA GLY A 20 32.87 -22.28 38.13
C GLY A 20 33.85 -22.69 37.04
N ALA A 21 34.07 -24.00 36.94
CA ALA A 21 34.93 -24.67 35.97
C ALA A 21 34.54 -24.36 34.51
N GLY A 22 35.55 -24.45 33.65
CA GLY A 22 35.46 -24.13 32.23
C GLY A 22 34.44 -24.97 31.45
N LEU A 23 33.76 -24.27 30.55
CA LEU A 23 33.18 -24.79 29.32
C LEU A 23 33.66 -23.86 28.22
N ALA A 24 34.46 -24.38 27.30
CA ALA A 24 34.85 -23.67 26.09
C ALA A 24 33.58 -23.43 25.25
N ALA A 25 33.00 -22.24 25.40
CA ALA A 25 31.94 -21.77 24.51
C ALA A 25 32.57 -21.49 23.14
N ALA A 26 32.29 -22.37 22.18
CA ALA A 26 32.48 -22.06 20.79
C ALA A 26 31.73 -20.75 20.46
N PRO A 27 32.29 -19.83 19.68
CA PRO A 27 31.55 -18.65 19.25
C PRO A 27 30.39 -19.14 18.38
N ALA A 28 29.17 -19.11 18.94
CA ALA A 28 27.97 -19.11 18.13
C ALA A 28 28.02 -17.82 17.31
N GLN A 29 28.47 -17.95 16.05
CA GLN A 29 28.31 -16.90 15.06
C GLN A 29 26.81 -16.65 14.94
N ALA A 30 26.34 -15.59 15.60
CA ALA A 30 25.02 -15.04 15.37
C ALA A 30 25.02 -14.55 13.92
N THR A 31 24.55 -15.40 13.00
CA THR A 31 24.19 -15.01 11.66
C THR A 31 23.04 -14.03 11.82
N ALA A 32 23.37 -12.74 11.88
CA ALA A 32 22.37 -11.69 11.80
C ALA A 32 21.52 -11.98 10.56
N PRO A 33 20.18 -11.97 10.65
CA PRO A 33 19.36 -12.07 9.47
C PRO A 33 19.76 -10.92 8.56
N ALA A 34 20.29 -11.25 7.39
CA ALA A 34 20.53 -10.29 6.33
C ALA A 34 19.18 -9.61 6.08
N SER A 35 19.06 -8.37 6.57
CA SER A 35 18.00 -7.48 6.16
C SER A 35 18.15 -7.34 4.65
N HIS A 36 17.35 -8.09 3.90
CA HIS A 36 17.12 -7.87 2.49
C HIS A 36 16.31 -6.58 2.36
N ALA A 37 16.89 -5.46 2.78
CA ALA A 37 16.56 -4.19 2.17
C ALA A 37 17.07 -4.34 0.74
N ALA A 38 16.16 -4.70 -0.18
CA ALA A 38 16.45 -4.72 -1.59
C ALA A 38 17.13 -3.39 -1.94
N ALA A 39 18.41 -3.47 -2.27
CA ALA A 39 19.17 -2.32 -2.73
C ALA A 39 18.54 -1.89 -4.05
N ALA A 40 17.73 -0.83 -4.01
CA ALA A 40 17.17 -0.22 -5.20
C ALA A 40 18.33 0.18 -6.12
N SER A 41 18.49 -0.52 -7.25
CA SER A 41 19.47 -0.16 -8.28
C SER A 41 19.12 1.22 -8.84
N ARG A 42 20.13 2.07 -9.00
CA ARG A 42 19.97 3.47 -9.45
C ARG A 42 19.45 3.51 -10.90
N ALA A 43 18.39 4.29 -11.10
CA ALA A 43 17.78 4.81 -12.33
C ALA A 43 18.27 4.22 -13.68
N GLY A 44 17.54 3.22 -14.18
CA GLY A 44 17.44 3.00 -15.63
C GLY A 44 16.47 4.01 -16.26
N ASP A 45 16.47 4.13 -17.59
CA ASP A 45 15.45 4.90 -18.34
C ASP A 45 14.03 4.33 -18.14
N THR A 46 13.95 3.10 -17.62
CA THR A 46 12.73 2.38 -17.31
C THR A 46 12.72 1.87 -15.87
N THR A 47 11.51 1.78 -15.32
CA THR A 47 11.21 1.17 -14.03
C THR A 47 10.29 -0.03 -14.27
N THR A 48 10.60 -1.14 -13.61
CA THR A 48 9.72 -2.29 -13.49
C THR A 48 8.83 -2.14 -12.27
N VAL A 49 7.55 -1.84 -12.48
CA VAL A 49 6.53 -1.71 -11.42
C VAL A 49 5.76 -3.01 -11.33
N THR A 50 5.83 -3.68 -10.19
CA THR A 50 5.06 -4.89 -9.90
C THR A 50 4.01 -4.60 -8.84
N PHE A 51 2.74 -4.84 -9.16
CA PHE A 51 1.66 -4.84 -8.18
C PHE A 51 1.40 -6.27 -7.72
N THR A 52 1.48 -6.55 -6.41
CA THR A 52 0.99 -7.83 -5.88
C THR A 52 -0.47 -7.66 -5.48
N VAL A 53 -1.30 -8.61 -5.90
CA VAL A 53 -2.77 -8.64 -5.78
C VAL A 53 -3.21 -10.07 -5.44
N PRO A 54 -2.80 -10.61 -4.28
CA PRO A 54 -3.01 -12.03 -3.93
C PRO A 54 -4.50 -12.40 -3.93
N ASP A 55 -5.35 -11.46 -3.51
CA ASP A 55 -6.79 -11.67 -3.37
C ASP A 55 -7.60 -11.42 -4.68
N CYS A 56 -6.93 -11.17 -5.82
CA CYS A 56 -7.59 -10.97 -7.11
C CYS A 56 -6.82 -11.48 -8.34
N LEU A 57 -6.84 -12.79 -8.55
CA LEU A 57 -6.10 -13.48 -9.62
C LEU A 57 -6.52 -13.13 -11.07
N LYS A 58 -7.61 -12.40 -11.28
CA LYS A 58 -8.07 -12.00 -12.62
C LYS A 58 -8.34 -10.51 -12.72
N CYS A 59 -7.88 -9.73 -11.75
CA CYS A 59 -7.96 -8.28 -11.82
C CYS A 59 -7.18 -7.77 -13.04
N GLU A 60 -7.77 -6.79 -13.70
CA GLU A 60 -7.15 -6.06 -14.79
C GLU A 60 -6.70 -4.70 -14.29
N ILE A 61 -5.45 -4.34 -14.56
CA ILE A 61 -4.86 -3.06 -14.15
C ILE A 61 -4.43 -2.29 -15.40
N THR A 62 -4.76 -1.00 -15.42
CA THR A 62 -4.22 -0.05 -16.39
C THR A 62 -3.56 1.09 -15.62
N LEU A 63 -2.37 1.50 -16.07
CA LEU A 63 -1.67 2.63 -15.48
C LEU A 63 -1.89 3.86 -16.32
N HIS A 64 -2.10 5.01 -15.68
CA HIS A 64 -2.17 6.30 -16.34
C HIS A 64 -1.23 7.30 -15.67
N GLN A 65 -0.94 8.36 -16.41
CA GLN A 65 -0.30 9.56 -15.89
C GLN A 65 -1.01 10.76 -16.52
N ALA A 66 -1.85 11.42 -15.73
CA ALA A 66 -2.46 12.70 -16.04
C ALA A 66 -1.93 13.73 -15.05
N ILE A 67 -1.19 14.74 -15.53
CA ILE A 67 -0.62 15.78 -14.68
C ILE A 67 -1.42 17.07 -14.86
N GLN A 68 -1.81 17.70 -13.76
CA GLN A 68 -2.53 18.97 -13.78
C GLN A 68 -1.78 20.03 -14.60
N GLY A 69 -2.49 20.73 -15.48
CA GLY A 69 -1.91 21.71 -16.39
C GLY A 69 -1.26 21.13 -17.65
N ARG A 70 -1.20 19.79 -17.81
CA ARG A 70 -0.75 19.13 -19.05
C ARG A 70 -1.94 18.56 -19.82
N GLN A 71 -1.94 18.77 -21.13
CA GLN A 71 -3.03 18.29 -21.99
C GLN A 71 -2.93 16.80 -22.33
N LYS A 72 -1.72 16.23 -22.31
CA LYS A 72 -1.50 14.84 -22.74
C LYS A 72 -1.55 13.88 -21.56
N VAL A 73 -2.56 13.02 -21.54
CA VAL A 73 -2.61 11.83 -20.70
C VAL A 73 -1.79 10.72 -21.34
N TRP A 74 -0.98 10.03 -20.55
CA TRP A 74 -0.28 8.82 -20.95
C TRP A 74 -0.94 7.61 -20.28
N GLN A 75 -0.98 6.48 -20.97
CA GLN A 75 -1.52 5.23 -20.42
C GLN A 75 -0.79 4.00 -20.95
N THR A 76 -0.86 2.90 -20.20
CA THR A 76 -0.42 1.58 -20.66
C THR A 76 -1.52 0.84 -21.39
N LYS A 77 -1.17 -0.32 -21.99
CA LYS A 77 -2.17 -1.37 -22.21
C LYS A 77 -2.60 -1.94 -20.85
N THR A 78 -3.84 -2.40 -20.78
CA THR A 78 -4.34 -3.17 -19.64
C THR A 78 -3.59 -4.49 -19.53
N LYS A 79 -3.23 -4.88 -18.31
CA LYS A 79 -2.66 -6.20 -18.01
C LYS A 79 -3.50 -6.91 -16.96
N ARG A 80 -3.63 -8.22 -17.11
CA ARG A 80 -4.33 -9.09 -16.16
C ARG A 80 -3.36 -9.65 -15.14
N ALA A 81 -3.81 -9.78 -13.90
CA ALA A 81 -3.10 -10.47 -12.85
C ALA A 81 -2.91 -11.95 -13.20
N HIS A 82 -1.70 -12.44 -12.96
CA HIS A 82 -1.35 -13.85 -13.03
C HIS A 82 -0.53 -14.18 -11.79
N ASP A 83 -0.82 -15.31 -11.14
CA ASP A 83 -0.14 -15.75 -9.92
C ASP A 83 -0.09 -14.69 -8.81
N GLY A 84 -1.17 -13.90 -8.69
CA GLY A 84 -1.28 -12.85 -7.68
C GLY A 84 -0.43 -11.61 -7.94
N ALA A 85 0.03 -11.38 -9.17
CA ALA A 85 0.79 -10.17 -9.51
C ALA A 85 0.52 -9.64 -10.94
N VAL A 86 0.82 -8.35 -11.14
CA VAL A 86 0.87 -7.70 -12.46
C VAL A 86 2.16 -6.88 -12.55
N THR A 87 2.95 -7.08 -13.61
CA THR A 87 4.20 -6.33 -13.82
C THR A 87 4.15 -5.47 -15.07
N PHE A 88 4.60 -4.22 -14.94
CA PHE A 88 4.77 -3.26 -16.02
C PHE A 88 6.22 -2.80 -16.09
N THR A 89 6.75 -2.63 -17.30
CA THR A 89 8.03 -1.94 -17.52
C THR A 89 7.69 -0.64 -18.25
N ILE A 90 7.91 0.48 -17.59
CA ILE A 90 7.50 1.81 -18.06
C ILE A 90 8.67 2.78 -17.98
N PRO A 91 8.70 3.88 -18.75
CA PRO A 91 9.74 4.89 -18.57
C PRO A 91 9.73 5.43 -17.14
N THR A 92 10.88 5.59 -16.51
CA THR A 92 11.00 6.01 -15.10
C THR A 92 10.27 7.33 -14.83
N LYS A 93 10.36 8.29 -15.76
CA LYS A 93 9.61 9.57 -15.70
C LYS A 93 8.08 9.43 -15.68
N ARG A 94 7.54 8.24 -15.99
CA ARG A 94 6.10 7.94 -15.95
C ARG A 94 5.63 7.44 -14.59
N THR A 95 6.53 7.11 -13.66
CA THR A 95 6.16 6.68 -12.30
C THR A 95 5.65 7.85 -11.44
N HIS A 96 6.16 9.06 -11.69
CA HIS A 96 5.86 10.27 -10.93
C HIS A 96 4.48 10.83 -11.29
N GLY A 97 3.54 10.86 -10.34
CA GLY A 97 2.14 11.22 -10.61
C GLY A 97 1.37 10.15 -11.37
N LEU A 98 1.75 8.89 -11.18
CA LEU A 98 1.09 7.73 -11.77
C LEU A 98 -0.18 7.37 -10.97
N ASP A 99 -1.25 7.01 -11.65
CA ASP A 99 -2.42 6.34 -11.07
C ASP A 99 -2.61 4.95 -11.69
N ALA A 100 -3.41 4.13 -11.01
CA ALA A 100 -3.74 2.79 -11.46
C ALA A 100 -5.23 2.54 -11.30
N THR A 101 -5.90 2.26 -12.42
CA THR A 101 -7.24 1.68 -12.37
C THR A 101 -7.17 0.19 -12.18
N ILE A 102 -8.20 -0.37 -11.55
CA ILE A 102 -8.34 -1.80 -11.36
C ILE A 102 -9.77 -2.23 -11.63
N GLN A 103 -9.94 -3.28 -12.41
CA GLN A 103 -11.22 -3.90 -12.68
C GLN A 103 -11.16 -5.37 -12.26
N ALA A 104 -12.00 -5.74 -11.31
CA ALA A 104 -12.09 -7.10 -10.83
C ALA A 104 -13.16 -7.90 -11.59
N PRO A 105 -13.04 -9.24 -11.68
CA PRO A 105 -13.97 -10.08 -12.45
C PRO A 105 -15.40 -10.12 -11.90
N TRP A 106 -15.64 -9.57 -10.70
CA TRP A 106 -16.98 -9.48 -10.11
C TRP A 106 -17.70 -8.17 -10.45
N GLU A 107 -16.99 -7.16 -10.94
CA GLU A 107 -17.60 -5.92 -11.39
C GLU A 107 -18.36 -6.18 -12.70
N GLY A 108 -19.53 -5.55 -12.87
CA GLY A 108 -20.35 -5.77 -14.06
C GLY A 108 -21.19 -7.05 -14.04
N ALA A 109 -21.04 -7.90 -13.01
CA ALA A 109 -21.78 -9.15 -12.92
C ALA A 109 -23.30 -8.90 -12.97
N ASN A 110 -24.02 -9.73 -13.72
CA ASN A 110 -25.47 -9.67 -13.89
C ASN A 110 -25.99 -8.35 -14.52
N GLY A 111 -25.17 -7.67 -15.33
CA GLY A 111 -25.56 -6.44 -16.03
C GLY A 111 -25.69 -5.21 -15.14
N THR A 112 -25.17 -5.27 -13.91
CA THR A 112 -25.14 -4.14 -12.97
C THR A 112 -23.91 -3.28 -13.19
N THR A 113 -23.99 -1.96 -12.98
CA THR A 113 -22.83 -1.06 -13.15
C THR A 113 -22.70 -0.05 -12.03
N THR A 114 -21.46 0.14 -11.59
CA THR A 114 -21.06 1.09 -10.55
C THR A 114 -21.19 2.54 -11.01
N GLY A 115 -21.12 2.79 -12.33
CA GLY A 115 -21.04 4.16 -12.87
C GLY A 115 -19.69 4.84 -12.66
N TYR A 116 -18.65 4.08 -12.29
CA TYR A 116 -17.28 4.57 -12.11
C TYR A 116 -16.27 3.44 -12.34
N VAL A 117 -15.02 3.80 -12.59
CA VAL A 117 -13.86 2.90 -12.61
C VAL A 117 -13.17 2.94 -11.25
N SER A 118 -12.91 1.78 -10.67
CA SER A 118 -12.23 1.68 -9.37
C SER A 118 -10.75 2.09 -9.51
N GLN A 119 -10.27 2.92 -8.59
CA GLN A 119 -8.88 3.38 -8.53
C GLN A 119 -8.15 2.71 -7.38
N VAL A 120 -6.84 2.48 -7.55
CA VAL A 120 -5.96 2.08 -6.45
C VAL A 120 -5.64 3.31 -5.59
N VAL A 121 -5.95 3.24 -4.31
CA VAL A 121 -5.56 4.29 -3.35
C VAL A 121 -4.13 4.03 -2.87
N PHE A 122 -3.21 4.93 -3.22
CA PHE A 122 -1.80 4.87 -2.78
C PHE A 122 -1.61 5.43 -1.36
N ARG A 123 -2.46 6.38 -0.96
CA ARG A 123 -2.41 6.94 0.40
C ARG A 123 -3.77 7.43 0.85
N TYR A 124 -4.18 6.98 2.03
CA TYR A 124 -5.33 7.56 2.73
C TYR A 124 -4.91 8.80 3.54
N GLY A 125 -5.87 9.69 3.78
CA GLY A 125 -5.65 10.88 4.61
C GLY A 125 -5.16 10.52 6.01
N HIS A 126 -4.22 11.32 6.51
CA HIS A 126 -3.54 11.17 7.81
C HIS A 126 -2.62 9.95 7.95
N GLU A 127 -2.55 9.06 6.96
CA GLU A 127 -1.53 8.01 6.91
C GLU A 127 -0.16 8.59 6.56
N LYS A 128 0.90 7.96 7.07
CA LYS A 128 2.29 8.33 6.77
C LYS A 128 2.86 7.34 5.75
N PRO A 129 3.74 7.76 4.83
CA PRO A 129 4.44 6.81 3.96
C PRO A 129 5.13 5.72 4.79
N GLY A 130 4.99 4.46 4.35
CA GLY A 130 5.49 3.29 5.05
C GLY A 130 4.57 2.71 6.14
N SER A 131 3.45 3.35 6.50
CA SER A 131 2.50 2.75 7.45
C SER A 131 1.78 1.54 6.85
N ASP A 132 1.51 0.52 7.68
CA ASP A 132 0.64 -0.59 7.28
C ASP A 132 -0.83 -0.17 7.35
N VAL A 133 -1.55 -0.48 6.29
CA VAL A 133 -2.99 -0.22 6.11
C VAL A 133 -3.63 -1.46 5.47
N SER A 134 -3.21 -2.67 5.87
CA SER A 134 -3.70 -3.93 5.29
C SER A 134 -5.17 -4.25 5.65
N SER A 135 -5.67 -3.70 6.77
CA SER A 135 -7.00 -3.96 7.30
C SER A 135 -8.11 -3.18 6.57
N TYR A 136 -9.04 -3.89 5.93
CA TYR A 136 -10.21 -3.26 5.32
C TYR A 136 -11.14 -2.58 6.34
N ALA A 137 -11.20 -3.08 7.58
CA ALA A 137 -12.03 -2.49 8.62
C ALA A 137 -11.62 -1.04 8.89
N ASP A 138 -10.32 -0.76 8.86
CA ASP A 138 -9.76 0.57 9.07
C ASP A 138 -9.92 1.44 7.82
N VAL A 139 -9.68 0.86 6.64
CA VAL A 139 -9.85 1.54 5.35
C VAL A 139 -11.29 2.03 5.15
N LYS A 140 -12.28 1.24 5.57
CA LYS A 140 -13.70 1.60 5.44
C LYS A 140 -14.05 2.91 6.15
N ALA A 141 -13.31 3.28 7.20
CA ALA A 141 -13.52 4.52 7.93
C ALA A 141 -12.89 5.74 7.25
N LYS A 142 -11.89 5.53 6.36
CA LYS A 142 -11.17 6.60 5.69
C LYS A 142 -12.13 7.38 4.78
N LYS A 143 -12.05 8.71 4.89
CA LYS A 143 -12.90 9.66 4.15
C LYS A 143 -12.18 10.35 3.01
N ARG A 144 -10.86 10.22 2.98
CA ARG A 144 -9.99 10.86 2.01
C ARG A 144 -8.89 9.92 1.55
N GLY A 145 -8.55 9.97 0.28
CA GLY A 145 -7.47 9.19 -0.31
C GLY A 145 -6.90 9.88 -1.56
N SER A 146 -5.72 9.46 -1.98
CA SER A 146 -5.14 9.84 -3.26
C SER A 146 -4.82 8.59 -4.07
N ALA A 147 -5.18 8.65 -5.35
CA ALA A 147 -4.78 7.68 -6.37
C ALA A 147 -3.48 8.09 -7.09
N CYS A 148 -2.89 9.24 -6.75
CA CYS A 148 -1.70 9.77 -7.38
C CYS A 148 -0.45 9.35 -6.60
N TRP A 149 0.27 8.36 -7.12
CA TRP A 149 1.55 7.91 -6.56
C TRP A 149 2.65 8.94 -6.81
N ALA A 150 3.50 9.19 -5.81
CA ALA A 150 4.64 10.10 -5.96
C ALA A 150 5.69 9.59 -6.96
N GLY A 151 5.70 8.29 -7.25
CA GLY A 151 6.65 7.67 -8.17
C GLY A 151 7.95 7.22 -7.51
N THR A 152 8.91 6.86 -8.35
CA THR A 152 10.24 6.40 -7.95
C THR A 152 11.24 6.57 -9.08
N ASP A 153 12.52 6.71 -8.73
CA ASP A 153 13.65 6.68 -9.65
C ASP A 153 14.40 5.32 -9.62
N ALA A 154 13.87 4.34 -8.89
CA ALA A 154 14.41 2.99 -8.85
C ALA A 154 14.16 2.25 -10.19
N SER A 155 15.05 1.31 -10.53
CA SER A 155 14.85 0.39 -11.66
C SER A 155 13.69 -0.59 -11.46
N ASP A 156 13.30 -0.83 -10.21
CA ASP A 156 12.30 -1.81 -9.82
C ASP A 156 11.58 -1.37 -8.55
N VAL A 157 10.31 -1.72 -8.46
CA VAL A 157 9.48 -1.49 -7.28
C VAL A 157 8.37 -2.53 -7.22
N THR A 158 8.09 -3.00 -6.01
CA THR A 158 6.93 -3.85 -5.72
C THR A 158 5.97 -3.10 -4.82
N ILE A 159 4.72 -2.95 -5.27
CA ILE A 159 3.67 -2.22 -4.58
C ILE A 159 2.59 -3.24 -4.16
N PRO A 160 2.50 -3.58 -2.88
CA PRO A 160 1.52 -4.56 -2.43
C PRO A 160 0.12 -3.94 -2.37
N LEU A 161 -0.84 -4.56 -3.05
CA LEU A 161 -2.23 -4.14 -3.09
C LEU A 161 -3.12 -5.08 -2.28
N GLU A 162 -4.01 -4.50 -1.50
CA GLU A 162 -5.20 -5.16 -0.99
C GLU A 162 -6.36 -4.90 -1.95
N VAL A 163 -7.11 -5.95 -2.27
CA VAL A 163 -8.28 -5.86 -3.14
C VAL A 163 -9.44 -6.57 -2.48
N ARG A 164 -10.57 -5.88 -2.33
CA ARG A 164 -11.78 -6.44 -1.73
C ARG A 164 -13.00 -6.24 -2.62
N LYS A 165 -13.79 -7.30 -2.74
CA LYS A 165 -15.15 -7.24 -3.28
C LYS A 165 -16.06 -6.56 -2.26
N VAL A 166 -16.72 -5.49 -2.67
CA VAL A 166 -17.60 -4.69 -1.82
C VAL A 166 -18.95 -4.50 -2.51
N SER A 167 -19.98 -4.12 -1.74
CA SER A 167 -21.28 -3.75 -2.27
C SER A 167 -21.50 -2.25 -2.13
N VAL A 168 -21.87 -1.61 -3.24
CA VAL A 168 -22.18 -0.18 -3.34
C VAL A 168 -23.54 0.00 -3.99
N GLU A 169 -24.10 1.19 -3.86
CA GLU A 169 -25.24 1.60 -4.69
C GLU A 169 -24.70 1.92 -6.09
N GLY A 170 -25.08 1.12 -7.08
CA GLY A 170 -24.76 1.35 -8.49
C GLY A 170 -25.84 2.17 -9.18
N THR A 171 -25.69 2.36 -10.49
CA THR A 171 -26.64 3.16 -11.29
C THR A 171 -27.99 2.46 -11.52
N THR A 172 -28.01 1.12 -11.42
CA THR A 172 -29.20 0.28 -11.61
C THR A 172 -29.60 -0.49 -10.35
N GLY A 173 -29.03 -0.11 -9.19
CA GLY A 173 -29.25 -0.75 -7.90
C GLY A 173 -27.96 -1.31 -7.27
N PRO A 174 -28.08 -2.10 -6.18
CA PRO A 174 -26.94 -2.65 -5.46
C PRO A 174 -26.01 -3.46 -6.38
N THR A 175 -24.75 -3.05 -6.44
CA THR A 175 -23.75 -3.58 -7.39
C THR A 175 -22.50 -4.05 -6.65
N LYS A 176 -21.80 -5.06 -7.19
CA LYS A 176 -20.48 -5.44 -6.72
C LYS A 176 -19.43 -4.52 -7.32
N ALA A 177 -18.65 -3.90 -6.44
CA ALA A 177 -17.55 -3.02 -6.79
C ALA A 177 -16.25 -3.52 -6.17
N THR A 178 -15.16 -2.80 -6.46
CA THR A 178 -13.84 -3.08 -5.92
C THR A 178 -13.38 -1.95 -5.03
N ALA A 179 -12.94 -2.30 -3.82
CA ALA A 179 -12.06 -1.45 -3.02
C ALA A 179 -10.63 -1.94 -3.25
N ALA A 180 -9.73 -1.04 -3.64
CA ALA A 180 -8.33 -1.35 -3.86
C ALA A 180 -7.42 -0.27 -3.28
N TRP A 181 -6.37 -0.68 -2.57
CA TRP A 181 -5.42 0.23 -1.96
C TRP A 181 -4.08 -0.46 -1.74
N THR A 182 -3.04 0.33 -1.54
CA THR A 182 -1.72 -0.20 -1.19
C THR A 182 -1.69 -0.62 0.28
N SER A 183 -1.29 -1.85 0.61
CA SER A 183 -1.19 -2.31 2.01
C SER A 183 -0.12 -1.53 2.79
N THR A 184 0.96 -1.17 2.13
CA THR A 184 1.94 -0.20 2.66
C THR A 184 1.64 1.17 2.06
N THR A 185 1.37 2.17 2.89
CA THR A 185 1.11 3.54 2.45
C THR A 185 2.28 4.06 1.61
N GLN A 186 2.00 4.53 0.41
CA GLN A 186 3.00 5.12 -0.47
C GLN A 186 3.08 6.63 -0.27
N ASP A 187 4.17 7.24 -0.74
CA ASP A 187 4.15 8.70 -0.90
C ASP A 187 3.27 9.08 -2.11
N PHE A 188 2.74 10.29 -2.09
CA PHE A 188 1.66 10.68 -3.00
C PHE A 188 1.83 12.11 -3.53
N TRP A 189 1.23 12.35 -4.68
CA TRP A 189 0.98 13.69 -5.20
C TRP A 189 -0.47 14.10 -4.91
N ALA A 190 -0.71 15.41 -4.83
CA ALA A 190 -2.07 15.92 -4.74
C ALA A 190 -2.89 15.51 -5.99
N PRO A 191 -4.23 15.47 -5.93
CA PRO A 191 -5.07 15.83 -4.79
C PRO A 191 -5.32 14.68 -3.81
N MET A 192 -5.74 15.06 -2.60
CA MET A 192 -6.36 14.14 -1.66
C MET A 192 -7.89 14.30 -1.75
N GLU A 193 -8.58 13.38 -2.41
CA GLU A 193 -10.01 13.49 -2.71
C GLU A 193 -10.86 12.69 -1.73
N ARG A 194 -12.18 12.81 -1.85
CA ARG A 194 -13.12 12.08 -0.99
C ARG A 194 -13.22 10.62 -1.42
N THR A 195 -13.22 9.73 -0.42
CA THR A 195 -13.53 8.31 -0.62
C THR A 195 -14.88 7.98 -0.02
N PHE A 196 -15.55 6.96 -0.57
CA PHE A 196 -16.78 6.42 -0.03
C PHE A 196 -16.52 5.08 0.64
N LYS A 197 -16.54 5.06 1.97
CA LYS A 197 -16.22 3.84 2.75
C LYS A 197 -14.84 3.26 2.34
N GLY A 198 -13.84 4.11 2.17
CA GLY A 198 -12.51 3.74 1.67
C GLY A 198 -12.42 3.53 0.16
N ILE A 199 -13.55 3.40 -0.56
CA ILE A 199 -13.55 3.19 -2.00
C ILE A 199 -13.24 4.51 -2.71
N PHE A 200 -12.33 4.45 -3.68
CA PHE A 200 -12.03 5.54 -4.60
C PHE A 200 -12.44 5.09 -6.01
N GLY A 201 -13.34 5.86 -6.63
CA GLY A 201 -13.84 5.57 -7.96
C GLY A 201 -14.02 6.86 -8.74
N THR A 202 -13.70 6.84 -10.02
CA THR A 202 -13.76 8.02 -10.89
C THR A 202 -14.42 7.69 -12.23
N GLN A 203 -14.95 8.71 -12.91
CA GLN A 203 -15.44 8.57 -14.29
C GLN A 203 -14.36 8.92 -15.33
N ASP A 204 -13.25 9.51 -14.88
CA ASP A 204 -12.10 9.90 -15.69
C ASP A 204 -10.80 9.62 -14.90
N VAL A 205 -9.64 9.78 -15.50
CA VAL A 205 -8.34 9.65 -14.81
C VAL A 205 -8.15 10.81 -13.82
N PRO A 206 -7.63 10.55 -12.60
CA PRO A 206 -7.30 11.62 -11.65
C PRO A 206 -6.14 12.47 -12.18
N PHE A 207 -6.29 13.80 -12.16
CA PHE A 207 -5.21 14.72 -12.53
C PHE A 207 -4.30 14.99 -11.32
N CYS A 208 -3.10 14.43 -11.36
CA CYS A 208 -2.11 14.56 -10.32
C CYS A 208 -1.39 15.91 -10.38
N ALA A 209 -1.29 16.59 -9.25
CA ALA A 209 -0.60 17.86 -9.09
C ALA A 209 0.77 17.62 -8.44
N GLN A 210 1.81 18.12 -9.10
CA GLN A 210 3.16 18.08 -8.55
C GLN A 210 3.20 18.80 -7.19
N PRO A 211 4.02 18.34 -6.23
CA PRO A 211 4.16 18.96 -4.92
C PRO A 211 4.72 20.38 -4.99
#